data_AF-A0A7C2Z968-F1
#
_entry.id   AF-A0A7C2Z968-F1
#
_cell.length_a   1.000
_cell.length_b   1.000
_cell.length_c   1.000
_cell.angle_alpha   90.00
_cell.angle_beta   90.00
_cell.angle_gamma   90.00
#
_symmetry.space_group_name_H-M   'P 1'
#
loop_
_entity.id
_entity.type
_entity.pdbx_description
1 polymer ?
#
loop_
_entity_poly.entity_id
_entity_poly.type
_entity_poly.pdbx_seq_one_letter_code
_entity_poly.pdbx_strand_id
1 'polypeptide(L)'
;MDPTGWSKAKGYPVTKLVGRDVVEIEVPGQFVFTVRINDDKSFAVEARRGSNPCLKVSMPLDTFKAMALGKERVIYALADGRNEVQYDSSLGVSDWITVFGIIGKIQELAESDPEIWNLLESL
;
A
#
# COMPACT_ATOMS: atom_id res chain seq x y z
N MET A 1 -28.14 0.65 -29.52
CA MET A 1 -28.00 0.27 -28.10
C MET A 1 -26.61 -0.31 -27.94
N ASP A 2 -25.81 0.24 -27.03
CA ASP A 2 -24.50 -0.28 -26.65
C ASP A 2 -24.72 -1.48 -25.70
N PRO A 3 -24.51 -2.73 -26.16
CA PRO A 3 -24.81 -3.92 -25.36
C PRO A 3 -23.83 -4.13 -24.20
N THR A 4 -22.74 -3.35 -24.16
CA THR A 4 -21.69 -3.49 -23.16
C THR A 4 -21.82 -2.51 -22.00
N GLY A 5 -22.59 -1.43 -22.17
CA GLY A 5 -22.68 -0.35 -21.18
C GLY A 5 -21.37 0.42 -20.97
N TRP A 6 -20.38 0.29 -21.84
CA TRP A 6 -19.08 0.97 -21.73
C TRP A 6 -19.18 2.49 -21.81
N SER A 7 -20.23 3.01 -22.45
CA SER A 7 -20.56 4.43 -22.43
C SER A 7 -20.91 4.97 -21.02
N LYS A 8 -21.32 4.12 -20.06
CA LYS A 8 -21.43 4.45 -18.62
C LYS A 8 -20.11 4.28 -17.84
N ALA A 9 -19.11 3.60 -18.41
CA ALA A 9 -17.80 3.42 -17.79
C ALA A 9 -16.91 4.69 -17.84
N LYS A 10 -17.33 5.73 -18.57
CA LYS A 10 -16.73 7.08 -18.51
C LYS A 10 -17.15 7.90 -17.27
N GLY A 11 -17.76 7.25 -16.28
CA GLY A 11 -17.96 7.75 -14.92
C GLY A 11 -17.20 6.86 -13.94
N TYR A 12 -15.86 6.92 -13.95
CA TYR A 12 -15.12 6.34 -12.83
C TYR A 12 -15.65 7.02 -11.55
N PRO A 13 -16.10 6.26 -10.54
CA PRO A 13 -16.49 6.86 -9.28
C PRO A 13 -15.34 7.73 -8.78
N VAL A 14 -15.66 8.92 -8.27
CA VAL A 14 -14.70 9.78 -7.58
C VAL A 14 -13.98 8.89 -6.55
N THR A 15 -12.66 8.73 -6.71
CA THR A 15 -11.87 7.89 -5.80
C THR A 15 -12.06 8.36 -4.37
N LYS A 16 -12.23 7.41 -3.44
CA LYS A 16 -12.35 7.73 -2.02
C LYS A 16 -11.00 7.98 -1.34
N LEU A 17 -9.89 7.91 -2.08
CA LEU A 17 -8.54 7.94 -1.53
C LEU A 17 -7.96 9.35 -1.37
N VAL A 18 -8.46 10.33 -2.13
CA VAL A 18 -7.97 11.71 -2.07
C VAL A 18 -8.24 12.30 -0.68
N GLY A 19 -7.21 12.93 -0.09
CA GLY A 19 -7.25 13.49 1.26
C GLY A 19 -7.09 12.46 2.39
N ARG A 20 -6.78 11.19 2.08
CA ARG A 20 -6.71 10.11 3.07
C ARG A 20 -5.30 9.55 3.26
N ASP A 21 -5.09 9.05 4.47
CA ASP A 21 -4.05 8.07 4.76
C ASP A 21 -4.46 6.75 4.08
N VAL A 22 -3.65 6.26 3.15
CA VAL A 22 -4.02 5.13 2.26
C VAL A 22 -3.41 3.83 2.75
N VAL A 23 -2.11 3.83 3.02
CA VAL A 23 -1.38 2.65 3.51
C VAL A 23 -0.62 3.05 4.77
N GLU A 24 -0.83 2.34 5.87
CA GLU A 24 0.04 2.35 7.04
C GLU A 24 0.76 1.00 7.10
N ILE A 25 2.09 1.02 7.13
CA ILE A 25 2.91 -0.17 7.42
C ILE A 25 3.65 0.07 8.73
N GLU A 26 3.46 -0.85 9.65
CA GLU A 26 4.15 -0.91 10.93
C GLU A 26 5.02 -2.17 10.97
N VAL A 27 6.29 -1.99 11.32
CA VAL A 27 7.20 -3.06 11.72
C VAL A 27 7.49 -2.86 13.22
N PRO A 28 6.85 -3.63 14.12
CA PRO A 28 6.93 -3.40 15.55
C PRO A 28 8.36 -3.32 16.07
N GLY A 29 8.67 -2.26 16.83
CA GLY A 29 10.00 -2.03 17.38
C GLY A 29 11.04 -1.47 16.40
N GLN A 30 10.68 -1.27 15.13
CA GLN A 30 11.58 -0.75 14.10
C GLN A 30 11.09 0.61 13.57
N PHE A 31 9.98 0.62 12.86
CA PHE A 31 9.44 1.84 12.25
C PHE A 31 7.96 1.72 11.93
N VAL A 32 7.34 2.86 11.68
CA VAL A 32 6.01 2.98 11.10
C VAL A 32 6.03 4.09 10.06
N PHE A 33 5.41 3.85 8.91
CA PHE A 33 5.19 4.90 7.92
C PHE A 33 3.78 4.82 7.35
N THR A 34 3.29 5.99 6.95
CA THR A 34 1.99 6.15 6.32
C THR A 34 2.17 6.83 4.98
N VAL A 35 1.51 6.29 3.96
CA VAL A 35 1.37 6.92 2.64
C VAL A 35 0.03 7.63 2.59
N ARG A 36 0.04 8.94 2.34
CA ARG A 36 -1.14 9.78 2.18
C ARG A 36 -1.27 10.24 0.73
N ILE A 37 -2.51 10.29 0.23
CA ILE A 37 -2.82 11.02 -1.00
C ILE A 37 -3.43 12.36 -0.60
N ASN A 38 -2.79 13.45 -0.97
CA ASN A 38 -3.24 14.80 -0.68
C ASN A 38 -4.40 15.22 -1.57
N ASP A 39 -5.06 16.34 -1.25
CA ASP A 39 -6.20 16.85 -2.01
C ASP A 39 -5.83 17.23 -3.46
N ASP A 40 -4.57 17.61 -3.69
CA ASP A 40 -4.00 17.87 -5.01
C ASP A 40 -3.56 16.60 -5.76
N LYS A 41 -3.83 15.41 -5.18
CA LYS A 41 -3.47 14.08 -5.66
C LYS A 41 -1.97 13.76 -5.63
N SER A 42 -1.15 14.59 -4.99
CA SER A 42 0.24 14.24 -4.70
C SER A 42 0.30 13.14 -3.62
N PHE A 43 1.39 12.38 -3.61
CA PHE A 43 1.67 11.37 -2.59
C PHE A 43 2.63 11.94 -1.56
N ALA A 44 2.36 11.70 -0.29
CA ALA A 44 3.28 11.98 0.81
C ALA A 44 3.57 10.69 1.58
N VAL A 45 4.83 10.49 1.95
CA VAL A 45 5.26 9.41 2.84
C VAL A 45 5.73 10.04 4.14
N GLU A 46 5.11 9.63 5.25
CA GLU A 46 5.33 10.26 6.54
C GLU A 46 5.65 9.20 7.60
N ALA A 47 6.68 9.44 8.42
CA ALA A 47 7.07 8.57 9.52
C ALA A 47 6.13 8.76 10.74
N ARG A 48 4.85 8.48 10.55
CA ARG A 48 3.80 8.56 11.58
C ARG A 48 2.76 7.47 11.39
N ARG A 49 1.92 7.29 12.40
CA ARG A 49 0.66 6.54 12.29
C ARG A 49 -0.39 7.39 11.57
N GLY A 50 -1.16 6.72 10.73
CA GLY A 50 -2.36 7.23 10.11
C GLY A 50 -3.47 7.40 11.14
N SER A 51 -4.35 8.35 10.88
CA SER A 51 -5.54 8.57 11.73
C SER A 51 -6.61 7.52 11.47
N ASN A 52 -6.82 7.17 10.20
CA ASN A 52 -7.76 6.15 9.73
C ASN A 52 -7.30 5.62 8.35
N PRO A 53 -6.18 4.88 8.30
CA PRO A 53 -5.61 4.40 7.04
C PRO A 53 -6.57 3.44 6.34
N CYS A 54 -6.62 3.50 5.00
CA CYS A 54 -7.46 2.59 4.21
C CYS A 54 -7.02 1.12 4.34
N LEU A 55 -5.71 0.92 4.44
CA LEU A 55 -5.10 -0.36 4.76
C LEU A 55 -4.02 -0.12 5.81
N LYS A 56 -4.12 -0.82 6.93
CA LYS A 56 -3.08 -0.89 7.95
C LYS A 56 -2.55 -2.30 8.02
N VAL A 57 -1.23 -2.42 8.03
CA VAL A 57 -0.55 -3.70 8.16
C VAL A 57 0.53 -3.57 9.23
N SER A 58 0.42 -4.38 10.27
CA SER A 58 1.52 -4.62 11.21
C SER A 58 2.12 -5.98 10.89
N MET A 59 3.43 -6.02 10.61
CA MET A 59 4.11 -7.25 10.21
C MET A 59 5.49 -7.37 10.86
N PRO A 60 5.98 -8.60 11.12
CA PRO A 60 7.36 -8.84 11.55
C PRO A 60 8.39 -8.29 10.55
N LEU A 61 9.58 -7.95 11.06
CA LEU A 61 10.67 -7.40 10.25
C LEU A 61 11.11 -8.34 9.12
N ASP A 62 11.18 -9.65 9.38
CA ASP A 62 11.55 -10.64 8.37
C ASP A 62 10.53 -10.72 7.24
N THR A 63 9.23 -10.70 7.55
CA THR A 63 8.16 -10.64 6.56
C THR A 63 8.22 -9.33 5.75
N PHE A 64 8.43 -8.19 6.42
CA PHE A 64 8.61 -6.91 5.72
C PHE A 64 9.81 -6.95 4.77
N LYS A 65 10.96 -7.44 5.22
CA LYS A 65 12.17 -7.55 4.39
C LYS A 65 11.94 -8.48 3.20
N ALA A 66 11.34 -9.65 3.42
CA ALA A 66 11.05 -10.60 2.34
C ALA A 66 10.13 -9.97 1.29
N MET A 67 9.10 -9.23 1.73
CA MET A 67 8.23 -8.46 0.85
C MET A 67 9.01 -7.35 0.13
N ALA A 68 9.68 -6.45 0.85
CA ALA A 68 10.34 -5.28 0.27
C ALA A 68 11.44 -5.65 -0.73
N LEU A 69 12.15 -6.76 -0.51
CA LEU A 69 13.20 -7.27 -1.40
C LEU A 69 12.66 -8.18 -2.53
N GLY A 70 11.34 -8.27 -2.71
CA GLY A 70 10.74 -9.11 -3.76
C GLY A 70 10.92 -10.63 -3.57
N LYS A 71 11.48 -11.07 -2.43
CA LYS A 71 11.66 -12.49 -2.05
C LYS A 71 10.31 -13.15 -1.77
N GLU A 72 9.31 -12.36 -1.40
CA GLU A 72 7.92 -12.77 -1.23
C GLU A 72 6.97 -11.82 -1.97
N ARG A 73 5.89 -12.35 -2.56
CA ARG A 73 4.86 -11.53 -3.22
C ARG A 73 4.08 -10.75 -2.17
N VAL A 74 3.78 -9.47 -2.44
CA VAL A 74 2.99 -8.61 -1.55
C VAL A 74 1.75 -9.32 -0.99
N ILE A 75 0.94 -9.93 -1.84
CA ILE A 75 -0.31 -10.56 -1.39
C ILE A 75 -0.08 -11.75 -0.43
N TYR A 76 1.03 -12.47 -0.58
CA TYR A 76 1.39 -13.58 0.31
C TYR A 76 1.96 -13.07 1.62
N ALA A 77 2.83 -12.05 1.55
CA ALA A 77 3.30 -11.37 2.75
C ALA A 77 2.10 -10.83 3.56
N LEU A 78 1.15 -10.13 2.93
CA LEU A 78 -0.06 -9.63 3.60
C LEU A 78 -0.94 -10.74 4.20
N ALA A 79 -0.93 -11.93 3.62
CA ALA A 79 -1.71 -13.08 4.08
C ALA A 79 -0.99 -13.94 5.13
N ASP A 80 0.26 -13.62 5.49
CA ASP A 80 0.99 -14.30 6.55
C ASP A 80 0.21 -14.19 7.87
N GLY A 81 -0.06 -15.33 8.52
CA GLY A 81 -0.83 -15.40 9.76
C GLY A 81 -0.17 -14.72 10.96
N ARG A 82 1.09 -14.27 10.82
CA ARG A 82 1.81 -13.45 11.82
C ARG A 82 1.49 -11.96 11.69
N ASN A 83 0.83 -11.54 10.61
CA ASN A 83 0.52 -10.14 10.36
C ASN A 83 -0.85 -9.76 10.92
N GLU A 84 -0.97 -8.53 11.37
CA GLU A 84 -2.26 -7.91 11.68
C GLU A 84 -2.64 -6.98 10.53
N VAL A 85 -3.76 -7.28 9.86
CA VAL A 85 -4.27 -6.49 8.74
C VAL A 85 -5.62 -5.90 9.09
N GLN A 86 -5.74 -4.57 9.01
CA GLN A 86 -7.01 -3.86 9.13
C GLN A 86 -7.28 -3.10 7.83
N TYR A 87 -8.53 -3.11 7.37
CA TYR A 87 -8.88 -2.53 6.07
C TYR A 87 -10.25 -1.86 6.05
N ASP A 88 -10.38 -0.85 5.19
CA ASP A 88 -11.62 -0.16 4.90
C ASP A 88 -12.44 -0.95 3.86
N SER A 89 -13.41 -1.73 4.36
CA SER A 89 -14.33 -2.53 3.54
C SER A 89 -15.27 -1.71 2.64
N SER A 90 -15.31 -0.38 2.80
CA SER A 90 -16.14 0.51 1.99
C SER A 90 -15.51 0.92 0.66
N LEU A 91 -14.24 0.58 0.44
CA LEU A 91 -13.52 0.89 -0.79
C LEU A 91 -13.97 0.01 -1.96
N GLY A 92 -14.10 0.63 -3.13
CA GLY A 92 -14.39 -0.08 -4.38
C GLY A 92 -13.14 -0.77 -4.94
N VAL A 93 -13.33 -1.69 -5.88
CA VAL A 93 -12.25 -2.44 -6.53
C VAL A 93 -11.17 -1.52 -7.12
N SER A 94 -11.57 -0.41 -7.75
CA SER A 94 -10.62 0.56 -8.33
C SER A 94 -9.72 1.20 -7.28
N ASP A 95 -10.25 1.53 -6.10
CA ASP A 95 -9.46 2.11 -5.01
C ASP A 95 -8.51 1.06 -4.42
N TRP A 96 -8.98 -0.18 -4.27
CA TRP A 96 -8.14 -1.30 -3.83
C TRP A 96 -6.96 -1.58 -4.77
N ILE A 97 -7.15 -1.45 -6.08
CA ILE A 97 -6.05 -1.56 -7.06
C ILE A 97 -4.98 -0.50 -6.79
N THR A 98 -5.37 0.75 -6.48
CA THR A 98 -4.42 1.81 -6.12
C THR A 98 -3.70 1.50 -4.80
N VAL A 99 -4.41 1.05 -3.77
CA VAL A 99 -3.82 0.66 -2.48
C VAL A 99 -2.75 -0.42 -2.68
N PHE A 100 -3.06 -1.49 -3.42
CA PHE A 100 -2.08 -2.54 -3.70
C PHE A 100 -0.94 -2.07 -4.61
N GLY A 101 -1.22 -1.17 -5.55
CA GLY A 101 -0.20 -0.54 -6.38
C GLY A 101 0.83 0.22 -5.54
N ILE A 102 0.40 0.98 -4.53
CA ILE A 102 1.30 1.70 -3.61
C ILE A 102 2.22 0.72 -2.87
N ILE A 103 1.69 -0.40 -2.36
CA ILE A 103 2.53 -1.39 -1.66
C ILE A 103 3.49 -2.07 -2.65
N GLY A 104 3.03 -2.39 -3.86
CA GLY A 104 3.88 -2.95 -4.91
C GLY A 104 5.07 -2.05 -5.26
N LYS A 105 4.91 -0.72 -5.20
CA LYS A 105 6.01 0.23 -5.43
C LYS A 105 7.15 0.12 -4.42
N ILE A 106 6.92 -0.42 -3.22
CA ILE A 106 8.00 -0.68 -2.27
C ILE A 106 8.97 -1.71 -2.85
N GLN A 107 8.44 -2.77 -3.48
CA GLN A 107 9.27 -3.79 -4.13
C GLN A 107 10.02 -3.21 -5.33
N GLU A 108 9.30 -2.49 -6.20
CA GLU A 108 9.90 -1.88 -7.39
C GLU A 108 11.03 -0.90 -7.03
N LEU A 109 10.85 -0.13 -5.94
CA LEU A 109 11.87 0.82 -5.48
C LEU A 109 13.15 0.11 -5.09
N ALA A 110 13.06 -0.96 -4.27
CA ALA A 110 14.21 -1.76 -3.88
C ALA A 110 14.89 -2.43 -5.09
N GLU A 111 14.11 -2.94 -6.05
CA GLU A 111 14.64 -3.55 -7.27
C GLU A 111 15.36 -2.53 -8.19
N SER A 112 14.90 -1.28 -8.18
CA SER A 112 15.44 -0.21 -9.03
C SER A 112 16.65 0.53 -8.44
N ASP A 113 16.86 0.45 -7.13
CA ASP A 113 17.88 1.22 -6.40
C ASP A 113 18.73 0.30 -5.49
N PRO A 114 19.99 0.03 -5.88
CA PRO A 114 20.90 -0.81 -5.08
C PRO A 114 21.19 -0.28 -3.68
N GLU A 115 21.13 1.04 -3.44
CA GLU A 115 21.36 1.60 -2.11
C GLU A 115 20.19 1.24 -1.18
N ILE A 116 18.97 1.34 -1.70
CA ILE A 116 17.75 0.93 -0.98
C ILE A 116 17.74 -0.57 -0.75
N TRP A 117 18.13 -1.37 -1.75
CA TRP A 117 18.28 -2.81 -1.60
C TRP A 117 19.23 -3.18 -0.45
N ASN A 118 20.45 -2.61 -0.47
CA ASN A 118 21.46 -2.89 0.56
C ASN A 118 21.01 -2.43 1.95
N LEU A 119 20.34 -1.27 2.04
CA LEU A 119 19.74 -0.80 3.28
C LEU A 119 18.74 -1.82 3.82
N LEU A 120 17.80 -2.28 2.99
CA LEU A 120 16.78 -3.27 3.38
C LEU A 120 17.39 -4.61 3.79
N GLU A 121 18.46 -5.06 3.13
CA GLU A 121 19.17 -6.28 3.56
C GLU A 121 19.86 -6.14 4.91
N SER A 122 20.30 -4.93 5.27
CA SER A 122 21.00 -4.64 6.53
C SER A 122 20.09 -4.45 7.76
N LEU A 123 18.78 -4.23 7.56
CA LEU A 123 17.79 -4.11 8.66
C LEU A 123 17.68 -5.39 9.50
#